data_AF-A0A7W0SQC4-F1
#
_entry.id   AF-A0A7W0SQC4-F1
#
_cell.length_a   1.000
_cell.length_b   1.000
_cell.length_c   1.000
_cell.angle_alpha   90.00
_cell.angle_beta   90.00
_cell.angle_gamma   90.00
#
_symmetry.space_group_name_H-M   'P 1'
#
loop_
_entity.id
_entity.type
_entity.pdbx_description
1 polymer ?
#
loop_
_entity_poly.entity_id
_entity_poly.type
_entity_poly.pdbx_seq_one_letter_code
_entity_poly.pdbx_strand_id
1 'polypeptide(L)'
;ALRLNEDLAEAIALGHDLGHTPFGHLGEQALTPFLGRPFRHSEQSLRVVDLLENDGEGLNLTWEVRDGIVNHPWSMPPPSTLEAQIVRFADRIAYLNHDVDDALRAGVLSEAELPAGPMNVLGATHSARINTLVTDLVAASEDRPEVQLSKPVFAALDGLRDFMFEQVYLREDTEGEHARATRLIRELFQHFLDHPNDMPEEYHRAPGDLPIRVADYISGMTDRFALRTYERLFLPRGWLHDQG
;
A
#
# COMPACT_ATOMS: atom_id res chain seq x y z
N ALA A 1 -2.18 25.89 -11.13
CA ALA A 1 -2.16 24.46 -10.78
C ALA A 1 -3.47 23.81 -11.24
N LEU A 2 -3.48 23.30 -12.47
CA LEU A 2 -4.43 22.39 -13.13
C LEU A 2 -5.97 22.62 -13.11
N ARG A 3 -6.58 23.30 -12.12
CA ARG A 3 -8.03 23.58 -12.04
C ARG A 3 -8.91 22.32 -12.11
N LEU A 4 -8.44 21.24 -11.48
CA LEU A 4 -9.18 19.98 -11.36
C LEU A 4 -10.07 19.97 -10.11
N ASN A 5 -10.88 18.93 -9.96
CA ASN A 5 -11.77 18.77 -8.82
C ASN A 5 -10.98 18.30 -7.58
N GLU A 6 -10.77 19.22 -6.62
CA GLU A 6 -10.04 18.94 -5.38
C GLU A 6 -10.75 17.90 -4.50
N ASP A 7 -12.08 17.97 -4.38
CA ASP A 7 -12.88 17.03 -3.58
C ASP A 7 -12.78 15.60 -4.12
N LEU A 8 -12.78 15.45 -5.45
CA LEU A 8 -12.61 14.14 -6.09
C LEU A 8 -11.20 13.58 -5.84
N ALA A 9 -10.17 14.40 -6.00
CA ALA A 9 -8.79 13.99 -5.73
C ALA A 9 -8.60 13.60 -4.25
N GLU A 10 -9.16 14.38 -3.33
CA GLU A 10 -9.10 14.10 -1.88
C GLU A 10 -9.85 12.81 -1.53
N ALA A 11 -11.08 12.63 -2.03
CA ALA A 11 -11.86 11.42 -1.77
C ALA A 11 -11.14 10.15 -2.26
N ILE A 12 -10.50 10.21 -3.43
CA ILE A 12 -9.68 9.10 -3.95
C ILE A 12 -8.47 8.89 -3.05
N ALA A 13 -7.73 9.96 -2.70
CA ALA A 13 -6.54 9.87 -1.87
C ALA A 13 -6.84 9.29 -0.48
N LEU A 14 -7.99 9.58 0.11
CA LEU A 14 -8.40 8.98 1.39
C LEU A 14 -8.82 7.52 1.27
N GLY A 15 -9.37 7.12 0.12
CA GLY A 15 -9.90 5.77 -0.10
C GLY A 15 -8.94 4.77 -0.73
N HIS A 16 -7.84 5.22 -1.35
CA HIS A 16 -7.01 4.36 -2.21
C HIS A 16 -6.37 3.19 -1.46
N ASP A 17 -6.09 3.40 -0.16
CA ASP A 17 -5.24 2.50 0.64
C ASP A 17 -5.95 1.77 1.78
N LEU A 18 -7.29 1.75 1.76
CA LEU A 18 -8.10 1.10 2.81
C LEU A 18 -7.93 -0.43 2.87
N GLY A 19 -7.49 -1.05 1.77
CA GLY A 19 -7.35 -2.49 1.63
C GLY A 19 -5.94 -3.04 1.87
N HIS A 20 -4.99 -2.22 2.33
CA HIS A 20 -3.65 -2.72 2.61
C HIS A 20 -3.66 -3.71 3.77
N THR A 21 -2.94 -4.82 3.58
CA THR A 21 -2.77 -5.83 4.62
C THR A 21 -1.77 -5.40 5.68
N PRO A 22 -1.79 -6.02 6.88
CA PRO A 22 -0.66 -5.92 7.79
C PRO A 22 0.65 -6.24 7.07
N PHE A 23 1.70 -5.49 7.40
CA PHE A 23 3.03 -5.57 6.78
C PHE A 23 3.04 -5.24 5.27
N GLY A 24 2.04 -4.49 4.78
CA GLY A 24 1.98 -3.97 3.42
C GLY A 24 2.06 -5.08 2.36
N HIS A 25 2.92 -4.90 1.36
CA HIS A 25 3.08 -5.85 0.24
C HIS A 25 3.46 -7.28 0.67
N LEU A 26 4.11 -7.46 1.83
CA LEU A 26 4.41 -8.80 2.35
C LEU A 26 3.13 -9.55 2.72
N GLY A 27 2.16 -8.85 3.31
CA GLY A 27 0.85 -9.42 3.61
C GLY A 27 0.10 -9.81 2.33
N GLU A 28 0.13 -8.98 1.30
CA GLU A 28 -0.49 -9.29 -0.01
C GLU A 28 0.11 -10.55 -0.65
N GLN A 29 1.44 -10.67 -0.62
CA GLN A 29 2.17 -11.85 -1.08
C GLN A 29 1.86 -13.10 -0.23
N ALA A 30 1.65 -12.91 1.08
CA ALA A 30 1.32 -13.99 2.00
C ALA A 30 -0.10 -14.53 1.78
N LEU A 31 -1.06 -13.67 1.42
CA LEU A 31 -2.46 -14.03 1.16
C LEU A 31 -2.69 -14.64 -0.23
N THR A 32 -1.96 -14.17 -1.25
CA THR A 32 -2.13 -14.58 -2.66
C THR A 32 -2.26 -16.09 -2.89
N PRO A 33 -1.43 -16.98 -2.29
CA PRO A 33 -1.52 -18.42 -2.52
C PRO A 33 -2.87 -19.07 -2.15
N PHE A 34 -3.68 -18.42 -1.32
CA PHE A 34 -4.94 -18.99 -0.83
C PHE A 34 -6.18 -18.61 -1.67
N LEU A 35 -6.07 -17.63 -2.57
CA LEU A 35 -7.23 -17.01 -3.22
C LEU A 35 -7.40 -17.40 -4.69
N GLY A 36 -6.49 -18.22 -5.24
CA GLY A 36 -6.49 -18.61 -6.65
C GLY A 36 -6.20 -17.46 -7.63
N ARG A 37 -5.96 -16.25 -7.13
CA ARG A 37 -5.59 -15.03 -7.84
C ARG A 37 -4.69 -14.16 -6.96
N PRO A 38 -3.91 -13.23 -7.54
CA PRO A 38 -3.18 -12.23 -6.75
C PRO A 38 -4.11 -11.47 -5.82
N PHE A 39 -3.74 -11.37 -4.54
CA PHE A 39 -4.33 -10.38 -3.64
C PHE A 39 -3.71 -9.01 -3.99
N ARG A 40 -4.55 -7.99 -4.12
CA ARG A 40 -4.12 -6.62 -4.45
C ARG A 40 -4.84 -5.66 -3.53
N HIS A 41 -4.08 -4.81 -2.85
CA HIS A 41 -4.66 -3.83 -1.93
C HIS A 41 -5.70 -2.93 -2.60
N SER A 42 -5.47 -2.49 -3.85
CA SER A 42 -6.43 -1.61 -4.54
C SER A 42 -7.78 -2.28 -4.86
N GLU A 43 -7.78 -3.58 -5.17
CA GLU A 43 -9.01 -4.36 -5.33
C GLU A 43 -9.70 -4.57 -3.98
N GLN A 44 -8.92 -4.75 -2.91
CA GLN A 44 -9.45 -4.84 -1.55
C GLN A 44 -10.00 -3.50 -1.05
N SER A 45 -9.35 -2.36 -1.34
CA SER A 45 -9.85 -1.02 -1.01
C SER A 45 -11.21 -0.78 -1.66
N LEU A 46 -11.36 -1.18 -2.93
CA LEU A 46 -12.65 -1.10 -3.62
C LEU A 46 -13.70 -2.01 -2.94
N ARG A 47 -13.31 -3.22 -2.55
CA ARG A 47 -14.19 -4.15 -1.83
C ARG A 47 -14.62 -3.61 -0.46
N VAL A 48 -13.72 -2.94 0.27
CA VAL A 48 -14.02 -2.31 1.56
C VAL A 48 -15.13 -1.28 1.40
N VAL A 49 -14.96 -0.34 0.47
CA VAL A 49 -15.94 0.74 0.24
C VAL A 49 -17.23 0.27 -0.42
N ASP A 50 -17.21 -0.85 -1.15
CA ASP A 50 -18.39 -1.37 -1.84
C ASP A 50 -19.22 -2.33 -0.97
N LEU A 51 -18.59 -3.09 -0.08
CA LEU A 51 -19.21 -4.28 0.51
C LEU A 51 -18.96 -4.50 2.00
N LEU A 52 -17.95 -3.89 2.62
CA LEU A 52 -17.58 -4.19 4.00
C LEU A 52 -17.93 -3.05 4.97
N GLU A 53 -17.70 -1.81 4.56
CA GLU A 53 -18.05 -0.64 5.34
C GLU A 53 -19.56 -0.50 5.55
N ASN A 54 -19.95 0.29 6.54
CA ASN A 54 -21.35 0.59 6.86
C ASN A 54 -22.18 -0.69 7.10
N ASP A 55 -21.70 -1.55 8.02
CA ASP A 55 -22.34 -2.82 8.40
C ASP A 55 -22.60 -3.78 7.22
N GLY A 56 -21.76 -3.71 6.18
CA GLY A 56 -21.84 -4.55 4.98
C GLY A 56 -22.70 -3.98 3.85
N GLU A 57 -23.20 -2.75 3.98
CA GLU A 57 -23.98 -2.07 2.93
C GLU A 57 -23.10 -1.27 1.95
N GLY A 58 -21.82 -1.08 2.28
CA GLY A 58 -20.91 -0.21 1.55
C GLY A 58 -21.22 1.27 1.70
N LEU A 59 -20.40 2.10 1.06
CA LEU A 59 -20.45 3.56 1.14
C LEU A 59 -21.18 4.21 -0.04
N ASN A 60 -21.52 3.43 -1.08
CA ASN A 60 -22.18 3.92 -2.31
C ASN A 60 -21.46 5.15 -2.92
N LEU A 61 -20.12 5.07 -3.00
CA LEU A 61 -19.29 6.14 -3.56
C LEU A 61 -19.55 6.31 -5.06
N THR A 62 -19.24 7.49 -5.59
CA THR A 62 -19.36 7.75 -7.03
C THR A 62 -18.41 6.87 -7.83
N TRP A 63 -18.73 6.67 -9.11
CA TRP A 63 -17.93 5.82 -9.99
C TRP A 63 -16.49 6.35 -10.12
N GLU A 64 -16.30 7.67 -10.17
CA GLU A 64 -15.00 8.32 -10.31
C GLU A 64 -14.08 8.04 -9.11
N VAL A 65 -14.64 8.05 -7.89
CA VAL A 65 -13.88 7.71 -6.69
C VAL A 65 -13.44 6.25 -6.71
N ARG A 66 -14.37 5.35 -7.05
CA ARG A 66 -14.13 3.90 -7.13
C ARG A 66 -13.09 3.54 -8.20
N ASP A 67 -13.17 4.17 -9.38
CA ASP A 67 -12.18 4.05 -10.45
C ASP A 67 -10.80 4.52 -10.00
N GLY A 68 -10.74 5.69 -9.34
CA GLY A 68 -9.50 6.20 -8.78
C GLY A 68 -8.87 5.28 -7.74
N ILE A 69 -9.68 4.71 -6.84
CA ILE A 69 -9.21 3.76 -5.82
C ILE A 69 -8.60 2.52 -6.46
N VAL A 70 -9.28 1.86 -7.39
CA VAL A 70 -8.81 0.57 -7.92
C VAL A 70 -7.63 0.71 -8.89
N ASN A 71 -7.58 1.81 -9.65
CA ASN A 71 -6.61 2.04 -10.73
C ASN A 71 -5.44 2.98 -10.36
N HIS A 72 -5.34 3.45 -9.10
CA HIS A 72 -4.18 4.23 -8.65
C HIS A 72 -2.83 3.49 -8.77
N PRO A 73 -2.70 2.16 -8.59
CA PRO A 73 -1.39 1.53 -8.64
C PRO A 73 -0.82 1.53 -10.06
N TRP A 74 0.51 1.64 -10.17
CA TRP A 74 1.18 1.65 -11.47
C TRP A 74 1.07 0.34 -12.26
N SER A 75 0.76 -0.76 -11.58
CA SER A 75 0.49 -2.08 -12.15
C SER A 75 -0.92 -2.23 -12.74
N MET A 76 -1.81 -1.27 -12.48
CA MET A 76 -3.17 -1.24 -12.99
C MET A 76 -3.28 -0.33 -14.23
N PRO A 77 -4.33 -0.47 -15.06
CA PRO A 77 -4.61 0.47 -16.14
C PRO A 77 -4.60 1.92 -15.64
N PRO A 78 -4.24 2.91 -16.47
CA PRO A 78 -4.37 4.31 -16.10
C PRO A 78 -5.80 4.63 -15.66
N PRO A 79 -5.99 5.36 -14.55
CA PRO A 79 -7.33 5.73 -14.10
C PRO A 79 -7.96 6.74 -15.06
N SER A 80 -9.29 6.78 -15.07
CA SER A 80 -10.09 7.48 -16.08
C SER A 80 -10.11 9.00 -15.89
N THR A 81 -9.97 9.49 -14.66
CA THR A 81 -10.00 10.91 -14.34
C THR A 81 -8.60 11.48 -14.14
N LEU A 82 -8.42 12.77 -14.43
CA LEU A 82 -7.15 13.45 -14.19
C LEU A 82 -6.85 13.54 -12.69
N GLU A 83 -7.88 13.70 -11.87
CA GLU A 83 -7.79 13.68 -10.40
C GLU A 83 -7.21 12.37 -9.89
N ALA A 84 -7.69 11.23 -10.41
CA ALA A 84 -7.13 9.93 -10.06
C ALA A 84 -5.70 9.75 -10.59
N GLN A 85 -5.38 10.29 -11.76
CA GLN A 85 -4.00 10.29 -12.25
C GLN A 85 -3.07 11.12 -11.34
N ILE A 86 -3.54 12.26 -10.80
CA ILE A 86 -2.80 13.01 -9.78
C ILE A 86 -2.55 12.12 -8.56
N VAL A 87 -3.57 11.45 -8.03
CA VAL A 87 -3.39 10.58 -6.85
C VAL A 87 -2.37 9.47 -7.13
N ARG A 88 -2.40 8.86 -8.32
CA ARG A 88 -1.41 7.86 -8.77
C ARG A 88 0.03 8.37 -8.78
N PHE A 89 0.24 9.65 -9.12
CA PHE A 89 1.57 10.26 -8.99
C PHE A 89 1.88 10.63 -7.54
N ALA A 90 0.92 11.21 -6.82
CA ALA A 90 1.09 11.65 -5.44
C ALA A 90 1.48 10.49 -4.52
N ASP A 91 0.80 9.36 -4.64
CA ASP A 91 1.11 8.11 -3.94
C ASP A 91 2.56 7.68 -4.18
N ARG A 92 2.95 7.54 -5.45
CA ARG A 92 4.33 7.16 -5.83
C ARG A 92 5.39 8.16 -5.34
N ILE A 93 5.09 9.45 -5.38
CA ILE A 93 5.98 10.51 -4.90
C ILE A 93 6.13 10.41 -3.38
N ALA A 94 5.04 10.25 -2.63
CA ALA A 94 5.05 10.15 -1.18
C ALA A 94 5.81 8.91 -0.74
N TYR A 95 5.42 7.74 -1.25
CA TYR A 95 6.01 6.44 -0.91
C TYR A 95 7.53 6.44 -1.12
N LEU A 96 8.00 6.79 -2.32
CA LEU A 96 9.42 6.76 -2.61
C LEU A 96 10.23 7.72 -1.73
N ASN A 97 9.68 8.89 -1.40
CA ASN A 97 10.38 9.83 -0.53
C ASN A 97 10.42 9.36 0.93
N HIS A 98 9.36 8.73 1.41
CA HIS A 98 9.34 8.10 2.74
C HIS A 98 10.34 6.96 2.82
N ASP A 99 10.38 6.06 1.84
CA ASP A 99 11.33 4.95 1.79
C ASP A 99 12.78 5.42 1.83
N VAL A 100 13.12 6.46 1.06
CA VAL A 100 14.47 7.03 1.07
C VAL A 100 14.83 7.51 2.48
N ASP A 101 13.92 8.23 3.12
CA ASP A 101 14.16 8.79 4.46
C ASP A 101 14.23 7.69 5.53
N ASP A 102 13.41 6.65 5.43
CA ASP A 102 13.41 5.53 6.37
C ASP A 102 14.65 4.65 6.20
N ALA A 103 15.10 4.40 4.97
CA ALA A 103 16.35 3.68 4.72
C ALA A 103 17.57 4.44 5.25
N LEU A 104 17.60 5.77 5.11
CA LEU A 104 18.64 6.62 5.69
C LEU A 104 18.58 6.63 7.22
N ARG A 105 17.38 6.76 7.80
CA ARG A 105 17.17 6.78 9.26
C ARG A 105 17.54 5.44 9.90
N ALA A 106 17.21 4.33 9.25
CA ALA A 106 17.55 2.98 9.69
C ALA A 106 19.05 2.64 9.49
N GLY A 107 19.80 3.50 8.78
CA GLY A 107 21.21 3.26 8.45
C GLY A 107 21.42 2.14 7.43
N VAL A 108 20.37 1.74 6.71
CA VAL A 108 20.44 0.80 5.59
C VAL A 108 21.20 1.43 4.42
N LEU A 109 21.03 2.75 4.25
CA LEU A 109 21.75 3.56 3.28
C LEU A 109 22.35 4.79 3.95
N SER A 110 23.42 5.32 3.37
CA SER A 110 23.93 6.66 3.63
C SER A 110 23.61 7.61 2.47
N GLU A 111 23.60 8.92 2.74
CA GLU A 111 23.34 9.93 1.70
C GLU A 111 24.32 9.83 0.51
N ALA A 112 25.56 9.39 0.77
CA ALA A 112 26.60 9.23 -0.25
C ALA A 112 26.35 8.03 -1.19
N GLU A 113 25.50 7.09 -0.79
CA GLU A 113 25.14 5.92 -1.59
C GLU A 113 23.99 6.21 -2.55
N LEU A 114 23.23 7.30 -2.35
CA LEU A 114 22.14 7.68 -3.23
C LEU A 114 22.66 7.98 -4.65
N PRO A 115 21.89 7.60 -5.70
CA PRO A 115 22.37 7.67 -7.07
C PRO A 115 22.46 9.13 -7.54
N ALA A 116 23.67 9.59 -7.87
CA ALA A 116 23.91 10.99 -8.26
C ALA A 116 23.03 11.46 -9.43
N GLY A 117 22.72 10.58 -10.39
CA GLY A 117 21.86 10.89 -11.54
C GLY A 117 20.48 11.42 -11.13
N PRO A 118 19.62 10.59 -10.50
CA PRO A 118 18.35 11.03 -9.94
C PRO A 118 18.46 12.20 -8.97
N MET A 119 19.45 12.19 -8.07
CA MET A 119 19.60 13.22 -7.03
C MET A 119 19.94 14.60 -7.60
N ASN A 120 20.68 14.67 -8.72
CA ASN A 120 20.95 15.92 -9.43
C ASN A 120 19.71 16.55 -10.07
N VAL A 121 18.72 15.72 -10.43
CA VAL A 121 17.46 16.19 -11.04
C VAL A 121 16.43 16.52 -9.96
N LEU A 122 16.22 15.60 -9.01
CA LEU A 122 15.16 15.72 -8.01
C LEU A 122 15.56 16.66 -6.86
N GLY A 123 16.82 16.62 -6.44
CA GLY A 123 17.35 17.36 -5.30
C GLY A 123 17.86 16.45 -4.17
N ALA A 124 18.78 16.98 -3.36
CA ALA A 124 19.45 16.24 -2.29
C ALA A 124 18.55 15.95 -1.07
N THR A 125 17.65 16.88 -0.73
CA THR A 125 16.83 16.79 0.48
C THR A 125 15.42 16.32 0.17
N HIS A 126 14.74 15.75 1.16
CA HIS A 126 13.32 15.36 1.07
C HIS A 126 12.46 16.49 0.48
N SER A 127 12.51 17.70 1.06
CA SER A 127 11.73 18.84 0.60
C SER A 127 12.07 19.26 -0.83
N ALA A 128 13.35 19.17 -1.24
CA ALA A 128 13.75 19.51 -2.60
C ALA A 128 13.18 18.52 -3.62
N ARG A 129 13.25 17.21 -3.33
CA ARG A 129 12.68 16.16 -4.19
C ARG A 129 11.18 16.35 -4.38
N ILE A 130 10.44 16.51 -3.28
CA ILE A 130 8.98 16.76 -3.33
C ILE A 130 8.67 18.02 -4.13
N ASN A 131 9.36 19.14 -3.87
CA ASN A 131 9.12 20.39 -4.58
C ASN A 131 9.36 20.26 -6.09
N THR A 132 10.46 19.61 -6.50
CA THR A 132 10.77 19.37 -7.91
C THR A 132 9.69 18.51 -8.57
N LEU A 133 9.32 17.39 -7.95
CA LEU A 133 8.33 16.46 -8.49
C LEU A 133 6.96 17.12 -8.64
N VAL A 134 6.48 17.82 -7.61
CA VAL A 134 5.16 18.48 -7.64
C VAL A 134 5.15 19.64 -8.64
N THR A 135 6.18 20.48 -8.64
CA THR A 135 6.24 21.64 -9.55
C THR A 135 6.33 21.21 -11.01
N ASP A 136 7.15 20.19 -11.30
CA ASP A 136 7.27 19.62 -12.64
C ASP A 136 5.97 18.95 -13.09
N LEU A 137 5.31 18.18 -12.22
CA LEU A 137 4.02 17.54 -12.52
C LEU A 137 2.97 18.57 -12.94
N VAL A 138 2.87 19.68 -12.19
CA VAL A 138 1.94 20.77 -12.51
C VAL A 138 2.31 21.42 -13.84
N ALA A 139 3.58 21.76 -14.06
CA ALA A 139 4.01 22.44 -15.28
C ALA A 139 3.90 21.55 -16.54
N ALA A 140 4.24 20.26 -16.43
CA ALA A 140 4.22 19.33 -17.54
C ALA A 140 2.80 18.86 -17.92
N SER A 141 1.85 19.00 -17.00
CA SER A 141 0.42 18.63 -17.19
C SER A 141 -0.47 19.82 -17.57
N GLU A 142 0.05 21.05 -17.56
CA GLU A 142 -0.75 22.24 -17.87
C GLU A 142 -1.29 22.18 -19.32
N ASP A 143 -2.61 22.37 -19.45
CA ASP A 143 -3.37 22.28 -20.70
C ASP A 143 -3.15 20.96 -21.49
N ARG A 144 -2.89 19.86 -20.76
CA ARG A 144 -2.75 18.51 -21.33
C ARG A 144 -3.97 17.64 -21.00
N PRO A 145 -4.29 16.65 -21.86
CA PRO A 145 -5.37 15.69 -21.61
C PRO A 145 -4.97 14.57 -20.63
N GLU A 146 -3.75 14.57 -20.11
CA GLU A 146 -3.19 13.57 -19.22
C GLU A 146 -2.25 14.24 -18.21
N VAL A 147 -2.16 13.66 -17.01
CA VAL A 147 -1.19 14.07 -15.98
C VAL A 147 0.13 13.36 -16.24
N GLN A 148 1.23 14.12 -16.22
CA GLN A 148 2.55 13.60 -16.54
C GLN A 148 3.66 14.42 -15.87
N LEU A 149 4.81 13.79 -15.68
CA LEU A 149 6.08 14.46 -15.42
C LEU A 149 6.81 14.72 -16.74
N SER A 150 7.68 15.71 -16.77
CA SER A 150 8.62 15.88 -17.87
C SER A 150 9.55 14.65 -17.98
N LYS A 151 9.98 14.31 -19.19
CA LYS A 151 10.87 13.17 -19.44
C LYS A 151 12.07 13.07 -18.49
N PRO A 152 12.85 14.14 -18.24
CA PRO A 152 14.00 14.04 -17.32
C PRO A 152 13.59 13.79 -15.87
N VAL A 153 12.49 14.39 -15.39
CA VAL A 153 12.02 14.22 -14.01
C VAL A 153 11.40 12.84 -13.81
N PHE A 154 10.62 12.36 -14.78
CA PHE A 154 10.08 11.00 -14.76
C PHE A 154 11.21 9.95 -14.73
N ALA A 155 12.22 10.10 -15.60
CA ALA A 155 13.37 9.19 -15.63
C ALA A 155 14.17 9.21 -14.31
N ALA A 156 14.28 10.36 -13.67
CA ALA A 156 14.92 10.48 -12.36
C ALA A 156 14.09 9.80 -11.25
N LEU A 157 12.76 9.98 -11.25
CA LEU A 157 11.85 9.31 -10.32
C LEU A 157 11.93 7.79 -10.46
N ASP A 158 11.90 7.29 -11.70
CA ASP A 158 11.99 5.85 -11.98
C ASP A 158 13.36 5.28 -11.61
N GLY A 159 14.45 5.97 -11.96
CA GLY A 159 15.80 5.55 -11.58
C GLY A 159 16.06 5.56 -10.07
N LEU A 160 15.47 6.49 -9.32
CA LEU A 160 15.55 6.47 -7.85
C LEU A 160 14.75 5.29 -7.27
N ARG A 161 13.55 5.02 -7.81
CA ARG A 161 12.76 3.86 -7.40
C ARG A 161 13.48 2.55 -7.67
N ASP A 162 14.06 2.37 -8.85
CA ASP A 162 14.80 1.15 -9.20
C ASP A 162 16.00 0.96 -8.28
N PHE A 163 16.74 2.03 -8.00
CA PHE A 163 17.82 2.01 -7.00
C PHE A 163 17.30 1.58 -5.62
N MET A 164 16.22 2.17 -5.12
CA MET A 164 15.67 1.82 -3.81
C MET A 164 15.22 0.36 -3.78
N PHE A 165 14.59 -0.13 -4.85
CA PHE A 165 14.24 -1.53 -4.99
C PHE A 165 15.46 -2.45 -4.89
N GLU A 166 16.53 -2.13 -5.61
CA GLU A 166 17.75 -2.94 -5.59
C GLU A 166 18.54 -2.87 -4.29
N GLN A 167 18.58 -1.71 -3.64
CA GLN A 167 19.47 -1.47 -2.50
C GLN A 167 18.80 -1.59 -1.14
N VAL A 168 17.48 -1.46 -1.07
CA VAL A 168 16.71 -1.62 0.17
C VAL A 168 15.92 -2.90 0.07
N TYR A 169 14.99 -3.02 -0.88
CA TYR A 169 14.09 -4.17 -0.92
C TYR A 169 14.76 -5.52 -1.26
N LEU A 170 15.74 -5.54 -2.17
CA LEU A 170 16.50 -6.76 -2.49
C LEU A 170 17.63 -7.05 -1.49
N ARG A 171 18.15 -6.03 -0.79
CA ARG A 171 19.23 -6.18 0.21
C ARG A 171 18.74 -6.34 1.64
N GLU A 172 17.49 -6.00 1.91
CA GLU A 172 16.73 -6.44 3.09
C GLU A 172 16.51 -7.96 3.00
N ASP A 173 17.62 -8.67 2.97
CA ASP A 173 17.85 -9.97 3.59
C ASP A 173 17.68 -9.82 5.12
N THR A 174 16.51 -9.32 5.51
CA THR A 174 15.79 -9.79 6.67
C THR A 174 14.96 -10.99 6.23
N GLU A 175 15.55 -11.99 5.55
CA GLU A 175 14.88 -13.27 5.27
C GLU A 175 14.20 -13.79 6.56
N GLY A 176 14.79 -13.52 7.73
CA GLY A 176 14.20 -13.81 9.03
C GLY A 176 12.91 -13.04 9.37
N GLU A 177 12.88 -11.70 9.30
CA GLU A 177 11.66 -10.93 9.67
C GLU A 177 10.58 -11.01 8.58
N HIS A 178 10.94 -10.89 7.30
CA HIS A 178 9.98 -11.01 6.20
C HIS A 178 9.36 -12.41 6.14
N ALA A 179 10.16 -13.47 6.33
CA ALA A 179 9.59 -14.82 6.40
C ALA A 179 8.75 -15.03 7.66
N ARG A 180 9.07 -14.37 8.78
CA ARG A 180 8.23 -14.42 10.00
C ARG A 180 6.89 -13.71 9.79
N ALA A 181 6.87 -12.50 9.22
CA ALA A 181 5.65 -11.78 8.90
C ALA A 181 4.79 -12.58 7.89
N THR A 182 5.42 -13.10 6.83
CA THR A 182 4.74 -13.95 5.84
C THR A 182 4.15 -15.20 6.48
N ARG A 183 4.92 -15.89 7.34
CA ARG A 183 4.47 -17.08 8.06
C ARG A 183 3.30 -16.75 8.98
N LEU A 184 3.41 -15.67 9.75
CA LEU A 184 2.37 -15.22 10.67
C LEU A 184 1.04 -15.02 9.93
N ILE A 185 1.05 -14.31 8.80
CA ILE A 185 -0.16 -14.08 8.00
C ILE A 185 -0.73 -15.40 7.47
N ARG A 186 0.12 -16.31 6.98
CA ARG A 186 -0.32 -17.62 6.49
C ARG A 186 -0.91 -18.49 7.58
N GLU A 187 -0.33 -18.49 8.78
CA GLU A 187 -0.84 -19.25 9.92
C GLU A 187 -2.16 -18.67 10.44
N LEU A 188 -2.29 -17.35 10.51
CA LEU A 188 -3.58 -16.70 10.80
C LEU A 188 -4.64 -17.08 9.76
N PHE A 189 -4.29 -17.05 8.47
CA PHE A 189 -5.19 -17.41 7.39
C PHE A 189 -5.68 -18.84 7.53
N GLN A 190 -4.76 -19.80 7.72
CA GLN A 190 -5.09 -21.20 7.90
C GLN A 190 -5.96 -21.43 9.14
N HIS A 191 -5.65 -20.76 10.25
CA HIS A 191 -6.46 -20.86 11.46
C HIS A 191 -7.91 -20.41 11.24
N PHE A 192 -8.15 -19.27 10.60
CA PHE A 192 -9.52 -18.80 10.35
C PHE A 192 -10.25 -19.59 9.24
N LEU A 193 -9.53 -20.26 8.35
CA LEU A 193 -10.13 -21.27 7.47
C LEU A 193 -10.65 -22.48 8.25
N ASP A 194 -9.85 -22.99 9.19
CA ASP A 194 -10.18 -24.18 9.98
C ASP A 194 -11.19 -23.88 11.10
N HIS A 195 -11.18 -22.64 11.61
CA HIS A 195 -12.00 -22.15 12.71
C HIS A 195 -12.72 -20.84 12.33
N PRO A 196 -13.65 -20.88 11.35
CA PRO A 196 -14.30 -19.67 10.85
C PRO A 196 -15.04 -18.89 11.93
N ASN A 197 -15.58 -19.58 12.95
CA ASN A 197 -16.30 -18.96 14.06
C ASN A 197 -15.43 -18.09 14.99
N ASP A 198 -14.09 -18.14 14.84
CA ASP A 198 -13.18 -17.30 15.60
C ASP A 198 -13.02 -15.88 14.98
N MET A 199 -13.59 -15.67 13.78
CA MET A 199 -13.72 -14.34 13.18
C MET A 199 -14.94 -13.58 13.75
N PRO A 200 -14.93 -12.23 13.71
CA PRO A 200 -16.12 -11.44 14.05
C PRO A 200 -17.31 -11.76 13.13
N GLU A 201 -18.53 -11.69 13.67
CA GLU A 201 -19.76 -12.08 12.97
C GLU A 201 -20.04 -11.26 11.70
N GLU A 202 -19.58 -10.00 11.64
CA GLU A 202 -19.69 -9.17 10.43
C GLU A 202 -19.02 -9.82 9.20
N TYR A 203 -17.86 -10.47 9.37
CA TYR A 203 -17.18 -11.16 8.28
C TYR A 203 -17.85 -12.48 7.89
N HIS A 204 -18.69 -13.06 8.74
CA HIS A 204 -19.48 -14.24 8.39
C HIS A 204 -20.60 -13.91 7.41
N ARG A 205 -21.07 -12.65 7.40
CA ARG A 205 -22.12 -12.17 6.52
C ARG A 205 -21.59 -11.51 5.24
N ALA A 206 -20.30 -11.20 5.20
CA ALA A 206 -19.66 -10.63 4.02
C ALA A 206 -19.83 -11.52 2.76
N PRO A 207 -20.04 -10.93 1.57
CA PRO A 207 -20.16 -11.68 0.32
C PRO A 207 -18.90 -12.49 -0.02
N GLY A 208 -19.01 -13.55 -0.81
CA GLY A 208 -17.85 -14.38 -1.22
C GLY A 208 -17.72 -15.68 -0.44
N ASP A 209 -16.77 -16.52 -0.83
CA ASP A 209 -16.48 -17.79 -0.15
C ASP A 209 -15.62 -17.56 1.10
N LEU A 210 -15.39 -18.63 1.87
CA LEU A 210 -14.68 -18.53 3.14
C LEU A 210 -13.25 -17.95 3.00
N PRO A 211 -12.41 -18.37 2.03
CA PRO A 211 -11.10 -17.77 1.82
C PRO A 211 -11.14 -16.24 1.62
N ILE A 212 -12.11 -15.73 0.86
CA ILE A 212 -12.27 -14.29 0.65
C ILE A 212 -12.63 -13.58 1.96
N ARG A 213 -13.55 -14.13 2.75
CA ARG A 213 -13.95 -13.53 4.05
C ARG A 213 -12.81 -13.54 5.07
N VAL A 214 -11.99 -14.58 5.05
CA VAL A 214 -10.77 -14.64 5.87
C VAL A 214 -9.76 -13.58 5.42
N ALA A 215 -9.60 -13.38 4.11
CA ALA A 215 -8.76 -12.30 3.58
C ALA A 215 -9.30 -10.91 3.97
N ASP A 216 -10.62 -10.71 3.95
CA ASP A 216 -11.26 -9.45 4.42
C ASP A 216 -10.92 -9.17 5.88
N TYR A 217 -11.02 -10.18 6.74
CA TYR A 217 -10.72 -10.02 8.15
C TYR A 217 -9.23 -9.75 8.40
N ILE A 218 -8.34 -10.51 7.76
CA ILE A 218 -6.89 -10.35 7.95
C ILE A 218 -6.39 -9.03 7.37
N SER A 219 -6.87 -8.62 6.19
CA SER A 219 -6.49 -7.33 5.60
C SER A 219 -6.98 -6.15 6.42
N GLY A 220 -8.12 -6.26 7.11
CA GLY A 220 -8.61 -5.23 8.05
C GLY A 220 -7.81 -5.11 9.36
N MET A 221 -6.81 -5.95 9.60
CA MET A 221 -5.98 -5.86 10.80
C MET A 221 -4.91 -4.77 10.67
N THR A 222 -4.56 -4.15 11.80
CA THR A 222 -3.28 -3.41 11.91
C THR A 222 -2.15 -4.39 12.24
N ASP A 223 -0.89 -4.04 11.93
CA ASP A 223 0.30 -4.85 12.30
C ASP A 223 0.29 -5.28 13.76
N ARG A 224 0.02 -4.32 14.66
CA ARG A 224 -0.05 -4.58 16.11
C ARG A 224 -1.21 -5.50 16.50
N PHE A 225 -2.33 -5.47 15.77
CA PHE A 225 -3.44 -6.37 16.03
C PHE A 225 -3.16 -7.78 15.48
N ALA A 226 -2.56 -7.89 14.30
CA ALA A 226 -2.15 -9.17 13.72
C ALA A 226 -1.13 -9.89 14.62
N LEU A 227 -0.11 -9.17 15.10
CA LEU A 227 0.88 -9.69 16.06
C LEU A 227 0.23 -10.21 17.34
N ARG A 228 -0.59 -9.40 18.00
CA ARG A 228 -1.29 -9.82 19.24
C ARG A 228 -2.24 -10.98 19.02
N THR A 229 -2.90 -11.02 17.88
CA THR A 229 -3.80 -12.13 17.52
C THR A 229 -3.00 -13.42 17.36
N TYR A 230 -1.86 -13.35 16.66
CA TYR A 230 -0.96 -14.47 16.50
C TYR A 230 -0.39 -14.96 17.85
N GLU A 231 0.08 -14.06 18.70
CA GLU A 231 0.55 -14.39 20.06
C GLU A 231 -0.52 -15.12 20.87
N ARG A 232 -1.78 -14.63 20.82
CA ARG A 232 -2.90 -15.24 21.54
C ARG A 232 -3.25 -16.64 21.06
N LEU A 233 -3.15 -16.89 19.76
CA LEU A 233 -3.59 -18.13 19.13
C LEU A 233 -2.51 -19.22 19.14
N PHE A 234 -1.25 -18.84 18.95
CA PHE A 234 -0.16 -19.80 18.71
C PHE A 234 0.89 -19.85 19.83
N LEU A 235 1.00 -18.83 20.69
CA LEU A 235 1.96 -18.86 21.79
C LEU A 235 1.35 -19.37 23.10
N PRO A 236 2.03 -20.25 23.86
CA PRO A 236 1.56 -20.72 25.15
C PRO A 236 1.49 -19.59 26.18
N ARG A 237 0.36 -19.48 26.89
CA ARG A 237 0.14 -18.45 27.93
C ARG A 237 1.13 -18.50 29.10
N GLY A 238 1.85 -19.61 29.29
CA GLY A 238 2.79 -19.82 30.39
C GLY A 238 4.16 -19.13 30.27
N TRP A 239 4.49 -18.53 29.11
CA TRP A 239 5.79 -17.87 28.89
C TRP A 239 5.77 -16.33 29.07
N LEU A 240 4.58 -15.73 29.18
CA LEU A 240 4.42 -14.26 29.29
C LEU A 240 4.51 -13.72 30.73
N HIS A 241 4.67 -14.59 31.73
CA HIS A 241 4.67 -14.20 33.15
C HIS A 241 6.06 -14.20 33.83
N ASP A 242 7.14 -14.58 33.13
CA ASP A 242 8.49 -14.74 33.72
C ASP A 242 9.49 -13.62 33.35
N GLN A 243 9.00 -12.47 32.88
CA GLN A 243 9.82 -11.25 32.74
C GLN A 243 9.20 -10.16 33.63
N GLY A 244 9.33 -10.35 34.94
CA GLY A 244 9.05 -9.36 35.99
C GLY A 244 10.35 -8.92 36.67
#